data_AF-A0A3B9A322-F1
#
_entry.id   AF-A0A3B9A322-F1
#
_cell.length_a   1.000
_cell.length_b   1.000
_cell.length_c   1.000
_cell.angle_alpha   90.00
_cell.angle_beta   90.00
_cell.angle_gamma   90.00
#
_symmetry.space_group_name_H-M   'P 1'
#
loop_
_entity.id
_entity.type
_entity.pdbx_description
1 polymer ?
#
loop_
_entity_poly.entity_id
_entity_poly.type
_entity_poly.pdbx_seq_one_letter_code
_entity_poly.pdbx_strand_id
1 'polypeptide(L)'
;MAELSNESTRDLVILEKIEQDPDATQASLAAQLGVAVGTINWHLKRLVAKGYVKVRRVERRKLRYIITPEGLALRARLTLDYIQNSFHLYRLVRSRMIQTLTEVRKMGYSAVRLNGDGDVADVCRLTCLEQGIAIVDDPTVPLLVIQDLKILIRHEEDKTA
;
A
#
# COMPACT_ATOMS: atom_id res chain seq x y z
N MET A 1 -11.91 -5.66 0.39
CA MET A 1 -11.14 -6.63 -0.44
C MET A 1 -11.05 -6.05 -1.84
N ALA A 2 -9.89 -5.73 -2.41
CA ALA A 2 -8.60 -6.37 -2.26
C ALA A 2 -7.50 -5.40 -1.77
N GLU A 3 -7.12 -5.53 -0.50
CA GLU A 3 -5.70 -5.74 -0.26
C GLU A 3 -5.35 -6.95 -1.15
N LEU A 4 -4.33 -6.87 -1.99
CA LEU A 4 -3.64 -8.10 -2.39
C LEU A 4 -3.53 -8.92 -1.12
N SER A 5 -3.97 -10.19 -1.15
CA SER A 5 -3.85 -11.02 0.04
C SER A 5 -2.44 -10.80 0.56
N ASN A 6 -2.30 -10.55 1.87
CA ASN A 6 -1.00 -10.31 2.49
C ASN A 6 0.04 -11.32 1.98
N GLU A 7 -0.45 -12.52 1.62
CA GLU A 7 0.24 -13.56 0.88
C GLU A 7 0.84 -13.17 -0.51
N SER A 8 0.06 -12.66 -1.48
CA SER A 8 0.55 -12.33 -2.83
C SER A 8 1.56 -11.17 -2.83
N THR A 9 1.33 -10.15 -2.00
CA THR A 9 2.29 -9.05 -1.81
C THR A 9 3.59 -9.58 -1.21
N ARG A 10 3.51 -10.47 -0.22
CA ARG A 10 4.70 -11.10 0.37
C ARG A 10 5.45 -11.97 -0.63
N ASP A 11 4.76 -12.72 -1.48
CA ASP A 11 5.41 -13.50 -2.54
C ASP A 11 6.16 -12.61 -3.53
N LEU A 12 5.54 -11.50 -3.94
CA LEU A 12 6.20 -10.52 -4.81
C LEU A 12 7.51 -10.03 -4.19
N VAL A 13 7.46 -9.57 -2.93
CA VAL A 13 8.66 -9.04 -2.25
C VAL A 13 9.69 -10.13 -1.99
N ILE A 14 9.28 -11.34 -1.60
CA ILE A 14 10.21 -12.47 -1.42
C ILE A 14 10.93 -12.80 -2.73
N LEU A 15 10.21 -12.87 -3.85
CA LEU A 15 10.80 -13.12 -5.16
C LEU A 15 11.73 -11.96 -5.58
N GLU A 16 11.36 -10.71 -5.29
CA GLU A 16 12.24 -9.55 -5.52
C GLU A 16 13.54 -9.65 -4.71
N LYS A 17 13.46 -9.97 -3.42
CA LYS A 17 14.63 -10.10 -2.55
C LYS A 17 15.53 -11.28 -2.91
N ILE A 18 14.97 -12.41 -3.33
CA ILE A 18 15.77 -13.53 -3.82
C ILE A 18 16.50 -13.18 -5.11
N GLU A 19 15.90 -12.38 -6.00
CA GLU A 19 16.59 -11.94 -7.22
C GLU A 19 17.76 -11.02 -6.90
N GLN A 20 17.57 -10.09 -5.95
CA GLN A 20 18.60 -9.16 -5.48
C GLN A 20 19.72 -9.87 -4.71
N ASP A 21 19.38 -10.81 -3.84
CA ASP A 21 20.32 -11.59 -3.03
C ASP A 21 19.88 -13.08 -2.98
N PRO A 22 20.42 -13.92 -3.88
CA PRO A 22 20.16 -15.36 -3.90
C PRO A 22 20.64 -16.10 -2.64
N ASP A 23 21.59 -15.52 -1.89
CA ASP A 23 22.17 -16.09 -0.68
C ASP A 23 21.46 -15.60 0.60
N ALA A 24 20.36 -14.85 0.46
CA ALA A 24 19.57 -14.34 1.57
C ALA A 24 19.09 -15.48 2.49
N THR A 25 19.15 -15.24 3.79
CA THR A 25 18.63 -16.16 4.80
C THR A 25 17.16 -15.89 5.08
N GLN A 26 16.45 -16.88 5.62
CA GLN A 26 15.07 -16.68 6.08
C GLN A 26 14.97 -15.58 7.14
N ALA A 27 15.99 -15.48 8.00
CA ALA A 27 16.07 -14.45 9.04
C ALA A 27 16.29 -13.04 8.45
N SER A 28 17.16 -12.90 7.45
CA SER A 28 17.40 -11.60 6.80
C SER A 28 16.18 -11.14 6.00
N LEU A 29 15.51 -12.06 5.29
CA LEU A 29 14.24 -11.77 4.61
C LEU A 29 13.15 -11.34 5.59
N ALA A 30 13.06 -12.01 6.75
CA ALA A 30 12.07 -11.70 7.77
C ALA A 30 12.29 -10.32 8.40
N ALA A 31 13.56 -9.99 8.70
CA ALA A 31 13.95 -8.69 9.23
C ALA A 31 13.62 -7.55 8.25
N GLN A 32 13.91 -7.73 6.96
CA GLN A 32 13.59 -6.73 5.94
C GLN A 32 12.08 -6.51 5.75
N LEU A 33 11.29 -7.57 5.93
CA LEU A 33 9.84 -7.55 5.75
C LEU A 33 9.06 -7.22 7.02
N GLY A 34 9.74 -7.08 8.18
CA GLY A 34 9.07 -6.84 9.45
C GLY A 34 8.14 -7.97 9.89
N VAL A 35 8.45 -9.22 9.54
CA VAL A 35 7.62 -10.41 9.84
C VAL A 35 8.39 -11.46 10.62
N ALA A 36 7.69 -12.43 11.18
CA ALA A 36 8.32 -13.58 11.82
C ALA A 36 9.05 -14.47 10.80
N VAL A 37 10.18 -15.07 11.20
CA VAL A 37 10.95 -16.02 10.35
C VAL A 37 10.10 -17.19 9.87
N GLY A 38 9.17 -17.67 10.71
CA GLY A 38 8.22 -18.73 10.36
C GLY A 38 7.33 -18.37 9.17
N THR A 39 6.94 -17.08 9.04
CA THR A 39 6.17 -16.57 7.90
C THR A 39 6.97 -16.73 6.62
N ILE A 40 8.23 -16.28 6.60
CA ILE A 40 9.11 -16.43 5.44
C ILE A 40 9.34 -17.90 5.10
N ASN A 41 9.60 -18.74 6.09
CA ASN A 41 9.81 -20.17 5.88
C ASN A 41 8.59 -20.84 5.22
N TRP A 42 7.37 -20.50 5.66
CA TRP A 42 6.15 -21.01 5.05
C TRP A 42 5.99 -20.56 3.59
N HIS A 43 6.20 -19.27 3.32
CA HIS A 43 6.16 -18.73 1.96
C HIS A 43 7.19 -19.41 1.04
N LEU A 44 8.45 -19.52 1.47
CA LEU A 44 9.50 -20.17 0.69
C LEU A 44 9.19 -21.63 0.41
N LYS A 45 8.72 -22.40 1.41
CA LYS A 45 8.30 -23.79 1.20
C LYS A 45 7.18 -23.89 0.17
N ARG A 46 6.21 -22.98 0.19
CA ARG A 46 5.12 -22.94 -0.78
C ARG A 46 5.62 -22.58 -2.19
N LEU A 47 6.45 -21.56 -2.33
CA LEU A 47 7.05 -21.16 -3.61
C LEU A 47 7.89 -22.28 -4.21
N VAL A 48 8.61 -23.04 -3.38
CA VAL A 48 9.37 -24.23 -3.79
C VAL A 48 8.44 -25.36 -4.22
N ALA A 49 7.41 -25.66 -3.45
CA ALA A 49 6.44 -26.71 -3.78
C ALA A 49 5.70 -26.43 -5.10
N LYS A 50 5.44 -25.14 -5.41
CA LYS A 50 4.84 -24.71 -6.69
C LYS A 50 5.84 -24.62 -7.84
N GLY A 51 7.14 -24.85 -7.61
CA GLY A 51 8.17 -24.80 -8.64
C GLY A 51 8.64 -23.40 -9.03
N TYR A 52 8.26 -22.35 -8.29
CA TYR A 52 8.67 -20.96 -8.56
C TYR A 52 10.08 -20.64 -8.03
N VAL A 53 10.52 -21.37 -7.01
CA VAL A 53 11.85 -21.24 -6.41
C VAL A 53 12.49 -22.61 -6.29
N LYS A 54 13.79 -22.70 -6.59
CA LYS A 54 14.64 -23.86 -6.29
C LYS A 54 15.59 -23.51 -5.16
N VAL A 55 15.86 -24.49 -4.29
CA VAL A 55 16.83 -24.35 -3.21
C VAL A 55 18.03 -25.22 -3.51
N ARG A 56 19.23 -24.62 -3.51
CA ARG A 56 20.49 -25.34 -3.64
C ARG A 56 21.28 -25.20 -2.34
N ARG A 57 21.81 -26.30 -1.81
CA ARG A 57 22.77 -26.25 -0.71
C ARG A 57 24.14 -25.90 -1.27
N VAL A 58 24.73 -24.79 -0.81
CA VAL A 58 26.08 -24.36 -1.21
C VAL A 58 27.10 -24.88 -0.21
N GLU A 59 26.76 -24.85 1.08
CA GLU A 59 27.58 -25.39 2.18
C GLU A 59 26.67 -26.00 3.25
N ARG A 60 27.25 -26.66 4.27
CA ARG A 60 26.50 -27.32 5.35
C ARG A 60 25.44 -26.41 6.00
N ARG A 61 25.71 -25.10 6.10
CA ARG A 61 24.82 -24.10 6.71
C ARG A 61 24.33 -23.02 5.73
N LYS A 62 24.69 -23.10 4.45
CA LYS A 62 24.37 -22.06 3.45
C LYS A 62 23.47 -22.60 2.35
N LEU A 63 22.30 -21.99 2.23
CA LEU A 63 21.35 -22.23 1.15
C LEU A 63 21.43 -21.10 0.14
N ARG A 64 21.14 -21.42 -1.12
CA ARG A 64 20.94 -20.47 -2.21
C ARG A 64 19.57 -20.69 -2.81
N TYR A 65 18.79 -19.62 -2.91
CA TYR A 65 17.49 -19.60 -3.55
C TYR A 65 17.66 -19.15 -5.01
N ILE A 66 17.02 -19.85 -5.93
CA ILE A 66 17.10 -19.58 -7.37
C ILE A 66 15.67 -19.49 -7.90
N ILE A 67 15.30 -18.36 -8.49
CA ILE A 67 14.00 -18.19 -9.12
C ILE A 67 13.99 -18.95 -10.45
N THR A 68 12.94 -19.74 -10.69
CA THR A 68 12.76 -20.46 -11.96
C THR A 68 12.18 -19.53 -13.03
N PRO A 69 12.21 -19.89 -14.32
CA PRO A 69 11.50 -19.13 -15.35
C PRO A 69 10.02 -18.91 -15.02
N GLU A 70 9.36 -19.91 -14.45
CA GLU A 70 7.97 -19.82 -14.00
C GLU A 70 7.81 -18.86 -12.81
N GLY A 71 8.80 -18.82 -11.90
CA GLY A 71 8.83 -17.88 -10.78
C GLY A 71 9.05 -16.43 -11.23
N LEU A 72 9.86 -16.21 -12.27
CA LEU A 72 10.02 -14.89 -12.88
C LEU A 72 8.72 -14.43 -13.54
N ALA A 73 8.04 -15.33 -14.27
CA ALA A 73 6.73 -15.05 -14.86
C ALA A 73 5.68 -14.74 -13.79
N LEU A 74 5.65 -15.48 -12.68
CA LEU A 74 4.80 -15.18 -11.54
C LEU A 74 5.10 -13.79 -10.98
N ARG A 75 6.38 -13.47 -10.76
CA ARG A 75 6.77 -12.16 -10.22
C ARG A 75 6.30 -11.03 -11.12
N ALA A 76 6.52 -11.13 -12.43
CA ALA A 76 6.06 -10.14 -13.38
C ALA A 76 4.54 -9.93 -13.30
N ARG A 77 3.77 -11.02 -13.21
CA ARG A 77 2.31 -10.95 -13.01
C ARG A 77 1.95 -10.27 -11.70
N LEU A 78 2.56 -10.66 -10.58
CA LEU A 78 2.30 -10.04 -9.28
C LEU A 78 2.65 -8.55 -9.27
N THR A 79 3.72 -8.14 -9.96
CA THR A 79 4.09 -6.72 -10.13
C THR A 79 2.99 -5.97 -10.89
N LEU A 80 2.49 -6.53 -11.99
CA LEU A 80 1.41 -5.90 -12.76
C LEU A 80 0.12 -5.79 -11.94
N ASP A 81 -0.24 -6.87 -11.22
CA ASP A 81 -1.41 -6.89 -10.34
C ASP A 81 -1.28 -5.83 -9.22
N TYR A 82 -0.08 -5.69 -8.65
CA TYR A 82 0.23 -4.64 -7.67
C TYR A 82 0.04 -3.25 -8.23
N ILE A 83 0.64 -2.95 -9.39
CA ILE A 83 0.52 -1.65 -10.05
C ILE A 83 -0.95 -1.32 -10.36
N GLN A 84 -1.70 -2.28 -10.91
CA GLN A 84 -3.12 -2.08 -11.23
C GLN A 84 -3.95 -1.78 -9.98
N ASN A 85 -3.71 -2.49 -8.89
CA ASN A 85 -4.42 -2.26 -7.64
C ASN A 85 -4.06 -0.89 -7.03
N SER A 86 -2.79 -0.50 -7.05
CA SER A 86 -2.33 0.81 -6.57
C SER A 86 -2.99 1.94 -7.35
N PHE A 87 -3.08 1.84 -8.68
CA PHE A 87 -3.82 2.82 -9.48
C PHE A 87 -5.32 2.82 -9.21
N HIS A 88 -5.92 1.65 -8.96
CA HIS A 88 -7.33 1.58 -8.57
C HIS A 88 -7.57 2.33 -7.26
N LEU A 89 -6.70 2.12 -6.27
CA LEU A 89 -6.77 2.77 -4.97
C LEU A 89 -6.61 4.30 -5.09
N TYR A 90 -5.61 4.75 -5.84
CA TYR A 90 -5.43 6.17 -6.15
C TYR A 90 -6.71 6.79 -6.73
N ARG A 91 -7.28 6.17 -7.77
CA ARG A 91 -8.51 6.65 -8.42
C ARG A 91 -9.69 6.67 -7.45
N LEU A 92 -9.80 5.68 -6.56
CA LEU A 92 -10.84 5.60 -5.55
C LEU A 92 -10.74 6.77 -4.56
N VAL A 93 -9.56 7.00 -3.99
CA VAL A 93 -9.31 8.10 -3.04
C VAL A 93 -9.57 9.44 -3.71
N ARG A 94 -9.03 9.65 -4.91
CA ARG A 94 -9.25 10.87 -5.69
C ARG A 94 -10.74 11.12 -5.95
N SER A 95 -11.48 10.10 -6.38
CA SER A 95 -12.92 10.21 -6.64
C SER A 95 -13.70 10.62 -5.37
N ARG A 96 -13.39 9.99 -4.23
CA ARG A 96 -13.97 10.34 -2.93
C ARG A 96 -13.67 11.80 -2.57
N MET A 97 -12.42 12.22 -2.74
CA MET A 97 -12.02 13.59 -2.43
C MET A 97 -12.77 14.60 -3.31
N ILE A 98 -12.92 14.34 -4.61
CA ILE A 98 -13.70 15.20 -5.52
C ILE A 98 -15.16 15.30 -5.07
N GLN A 99 -15.77 14.19 -4.65
CA GLN A 99 -17.14 14.18 -4.12
C GLN A 99 -17.24 15.02 -2.84
N THR A 100 -16.33 14.82 -1.89
CA THR A 100 -16.25 15.60 -0.65
C THR A 100 -16.07 17.09 -0.92
N LEU A 101 -15.17 17.48 -1.83
CA LEU A 101 -14.96 18.89 -2.19
C LEU A 101 -16.18 19.51 -2.90
N THR A 102 -16.93 18.71 -3.65
CA THR A 102 -18.20 19.15 -4.23
C THR A 102 -19.23 19.48 -3.14
N GLU A 103 -19.29 18.70 -2.07
CA GLU A 103 -20.14 18.97 -0.90
C GLU A 103 -19.68 20.23 -0.15
N VAL A 104 -18.38 20.38 0.09
CA VAL A 104 -17.79 21.59 0.69
C VAL A 104 -18.16 22.85 -0.08
N ARG A 105 -18.08 22.81 -1.42
CA ARG A 105 -18.50 23.94 -2.27
C ARG A 105 -19.99 24.22 -2.19
N LYS A 106 -20.84 23.19 -2.12
CA LYS A 106 -22.30 23.36 -1.93
C LYS A 106 -22.64 24.01 -0.60
N MET A 107 -21.81 23.81 0.41
CA MET A 107 -21.91 24.49 1.71
C MET A 107 -21.37 25.94 1.69
N GLY A 108 -20.85 26.41 0.56
CA GLY A 108 -20.36 27.78 0.38
C GLY A 108 -18.88 28.00 0.70
N TYR A 109 -18.12 26.94 1.00
CA TYR A 109 -16.71 27.04 1.35
C TYR A 109 -15.79 26.87 0.14
N SER A 110 -14.73 27.66 0.09
CA SER A 110 -13.62 27.56 -0.88
C SER A 110 -12.30 27.13 -0.24
N ALA A 111 -12.31 26.80 1.05
CA ALA A 111 -11.16 26.34 1.81
C ALA A 111 -11.59 25.25 2.80
N VAL A 112 -10.64 24.41 3.22
CA VAL A 112 -10.83 23.33 4.18
C VAL A 112 -9.61 23.18 5.09
N ARG A 113 -9.80 22.56 6.25
CA ARG A 113 -8.72 21.95 7.03
C ARG A 113 -8.57 20.48 6.62
N LEU A 114 -7.36 19.95 6.65
CA LEU A 114 -7.09 18.54 6.33
C LEU A 114 -6.30 17.88 7.46
N ASN A 115 -6.87 16.84 8.05
CA ASN A 115 -6.21 15.99 9.04
C ASN A 115 -6.01 14.59 8.46
N GLY A 116 -4.73 14.23 8.32
CA GLY A 116 -4.27 12.92 7.87
C GLY A 116 -2.83 12.98 7.35
N ASP A 117 -2.20 11.81 7.32
CA ASP A 117 -0.83 11.61 6.87
C ASP A 117 -0.74 10.50 5.79
N GLY A 118 0.47 10.31 5.27
CA GLY A 118 0.78 9.32 4.24
C GLY A 118 0.16 9.60 2.86
N ASP A 119 0.23 8.58 1.99
CA ASP A 119 -0.10 8.69 0.57
C ASP A 119 -1.53 9.17 0.31
N VAL A 120 -2.49 8.75 1.14
CA VAL A 120 -3.90 9.15 1.01
C VAL A 120 -4.04 10.66 1.25
N ALA A 121 -3.33 11.20 2.25
CA ALA A 121 -3.33 12.62 2.52
C ALA A 121 -2.67 13.43 1.41
N ASP A 122 -1.62 12.90 0.78
CA ASP A 122 -0.97 13.56 -0.35
C ASP A 122 -1.87 13.58 -1.59
N VAL A 123 -2.61 12.50 -1.86
CA VAL A 123 -3.65 12.49 -2.92
C VAL A 123 -4.73 13.52 -2.62
N CYS A 124 -5.16 13.65 -1.36
CA CYS A 124 -6.16 14.64 -0.95
C CYS A 124 -5.64 16.08 -1.14
N ARG A 125 -4.41 16.36 -0.71
CA ARG A 125 -3.74 17.66 -0.88
C ARG A 125 -3.65 18.06 -2.35
N LEU A 126 -3.17 17.16 -3.20
CA LEU A 126 -3.08 17.39 -4.64
C LEU A 126 -4.47 17.65 -5.26
N THR A 127 -5.47 16.87 -4.83
CA THR A 127 -6.84 17.05 -5.33
C THR A 127 -7.43 18.39 -4.90
N CYS A 128 -7.19 18.86 -3.67
CA CYS A 128 -7.55 20.21 -3.24
C CYS A 128 -6.94 21.28 -4.15
N LEU A 129 -5.63 21.19 -4.41
CA LEU A 129 -4.90 22.13 -5.26
C LEU A 129 -5.49 22.20 -6.67
N GLU A 130 -5.73 21.05 -7.30
CA GLU A 130 -6.32 20.97 -8.65
C GLU A 130 -7.77 21.47 -8.71
N GLN A 131 -8.53 21.29 -7.63
CA GLN A 131 -9.88 21.84 -7.49
C GLN A 131 -9.88 23.28 -6.98
N GLY A 132 -8.73 23.93 -6.80
CA GLY A 132 -8.66 25.31 -6.32
C GLY A 132 -9.30 25.53 -4.94
N ILE A 133 -9.30 24.51 -4.07
CA ILE A 133 -9.73 24.60 -2.68
C ILE A 133 -8.48 24.77 -1.81
N ALA A 134 -8.40 25.86 -1.05
CA ALA A 134 -7.25 26.12 -0.19
C ALA A 134 -7.27 25.20 1.04
N ILE A 135 -6.09 24.74 1.46
CA ILE A 135 -5.91 24.08 2.77
C ILE A 135 -5.36 25.13 3.73
N VAL A 136 -6.11 25.41 4.79
CA VAL A 136 -5.83 26.49 5.76
C VAL A 136 -5.99 25.96 7.18
N ASP A 137 -5.54 26.70 8.19
CA ASP A 137 -5.71 26.37 9.62
C ASP A 137 -6.89 27.12 10.29
N ASP A 138 -7.75 27.76 9.50
CA ASP A 138 -8.91 28.50 9.98
C ASP A 138 -9.98 27.54 10.57
N PRO A 139 -10.35 27.65 11.86
CA PRO A 139 -11.37 26.78 12.45
C PRO A 139 -12.75 26.94 11.82
N THR A 140 -13.05 28.10 11.21
CA THR A 140 -14.35 28.40 10.60
C THR A 140 -14.65 27.59 9.34
N VAL A 141 -13.62 26.98 8.74
CA VAL A 141 -13.79 26.12 7.56
C VAL A 141 -13.91 24.64 7.95
N PRO A 142 -14.60 23.80 7.14
CA PRO A 142 -14.79 22.39 7.43
C PRO A 142 -13.48 21.62 7.60
N LEU A 143 -13.46 20.66 8.53
CA LEU A 143 -12.35 19.75 8.72
C LEU A 143 -12.57 18.44 7.96
N LEU A 144 -11.68 18.13 7.03
CA LEU A 144 -11.61 16.84 6.37
C LEU A 144 -10.71 15.90 7.17
N VAL A 145 -11.24 14.78 7.63
CA VAL A 145 -10.50 13.75 8.37
C VAL A 145 -10.33 12.51 7.49
N ILE A 146 -9.08 12.11 7.29
CA ILE A 146 -8.73 10.90 6.56
C ILE A 146 -8.70 9.73 7.55
N GLN A 147 -9.47 8.69 7.25
CA GLN A 147 -9.49 7.44 8.00
C GLN A 147 -9.35 6.27 7.03
N ASP A 148 -8.17 5.65 7.02
CA ASP A 148 -7.75 4.70 5.99
C ASP A 148 -7.90 5.30 4.58
N LEU A 149 -8.95 4.89 3.86
CA LEU A 149 -9.26 5.32 2.50
C LEU A 149 -10.47 6.25 2.44
N LYS A 150 -11.12 6.51 3.58
CA LYS A 150 -12.32 7.33 3.69
C LYS A 150 -11.94 8.76 4.03
N ILE A 151 -12.73 9.69 3.53
CA ILE A 151 -12.58 11.13 3.78
C ILE A 151 -13.91 11.57 4.37
N LEU A 152 -13.86 12.07 5.60
CA LEU A 152 -15.04 12.47 6.36
C LEU A 152 -15.03 13.98 6.58
N ILE A 153 -16.17 14.63 6.41
CA ILE A 153 -16.35 16.03 6.77
C ILE A 153 -16.76 16.09 8.24
N ARG A 154 -16.03 16.87 9.04
CA ARG A 154 -16.40 17.23 10.42
C ARG A 154 -16.81 18.70 10.46
N HIS A 155 -18.02 18.93 10.95
CA HIS A 155 -18.53 20.26 11.27
C HIS A 155 -18.25 20.57 12.75
N GLU A 156 -18.03 21.83 13.08
CA GLU A 156 -17.82 22.25 14.47
C GLU A 156 -19.13 22.29 15.29
N GLU A 157 -20.29 22.12 14.64
CA GLU A 157 -21.61 22.13 15.30
C GLU A 157 -21.89 20.93 16.23
N ASP A 158 -21.05 19.88 16.23
CA ASP A 158 -21.20 18.71 17.12
C ASP A 158 -20.69 18.93 18.56
N LYS A 159 -20.35 20.17 18.97
CA LYS A 159 -19.85 20.50 20.32
C LYS A 159 -20.86 21.10 21.29
N THR A 160 -22.15 21.12 20.96
CA THR A 160 -23.18 21.61 21.90
C THR A 160 -24.41 20.70 21.91
N ALA A 161 -24.32 19.59 22.65
CA ALA A 161 -25.47 18.84 23.16
C ALA A 161 -25.11 18.24 24.53
#